data_AF-A0A8B7BF10-F1
#
_entry.id   AF-A0A8B7BF10-F1
#
_cell.length_a   1.000
_cell.length_b   1.000
_cell.length_c   1.000
_cell.angle_alpha   90.00
_cell.angle_beta   90.00
_cell.angle_gamma   90.00
#
_symmetry.space_group_name_H-M   'P 1'
#
loop_
_entity.id
_entity.type
_entity.pdbx_description
1 polymer ?
#
loop_
_entity_poly.entity_id
_entity_poly.type
_entity_poly.pdbx_seq_one_letter_code
_entity_poly.pdbx_strand_id
1 'polypeptide(L)'
;MAEIPRNTKHSPTPNSIQNPSPNSSTTFIFLNFSDPANSYRLENGDNPGMTLVADLLTTDNYATWSRAMCRALRAKNKLGFINGAIPKPTNTEDLLFEAWERCNDMVVFWIQNSISSTLKSSVVFVDDASEIWMELLE
;
A
#
# COMPACT_ATOMS: atom_id res chain seq x y z
N MET A 1 -74.35 -20.79 -4.05
CA MET A 1 -73.17 -19.95 -3.71
C MET A 1 -72.00 -20.89 -3.56
N ALA A 2 -71.06 -20.82 -4.51
CA ALA A 2 -69.86 -21.64 -4.56
C ALA A 2 -68.67 -20.73 -4.25
N GLU A 3 -67.88 -21.07 -3.24
CA GLU A 3 -66.55 -20.49 -3.04
C GLU A 3 -65.51 -21.61 -2.99
N ILE A 4 -64.50 -21.42 -3.84
CA ILE A 4 -63.39 -22.32 -4.17
C ILE A 4 -62.26 -22.07 -3.17
N PRO A 5 -61.56 -23.10 -2.63
CA PRO A 5 -60.33 -22.87 -1.89
C PRO A 5 -59.19 -22.52 -2.86
N ARG A 6 -58.56 -21.35 -2.68
CA ARG A 6 -57.37 -20.94 -3.43
C ARG A 6 -56.17 -21.83 -3.03
N ASN A 7 -55.69 -22.57 -4.01
CA ASN A 7 -54.39 -23.24 -3.99
C ASN A 7 -53.34 -22.24 -4.50
N THR A 8 -52.49 -21.71 -3.63
CA THR A 8 -51.28 -20.97 -4.05
C THR A 8 -50.08 -21.90 -3.89
N LYS A 9 -49.74 -22.60 -4.97
CA LYS A 9 -48.44 -23.28 -5.08
C LYS A 9 -47.35 -22.24 -5.29
N HIS A 10 -46.30 -22.39 -4.49
CA HIS A 10 -45.05 -21.65 -4.50
C HIS A 10 -44.45 -21.50 -5.91
N SER A 11 -44.17 -20.27 -6.30
CA SER A 11 -43.19 -19.92 -7.33
C SER A 11 -41.79 -19.86 -6.68
N PRO A 12 -40.75 -20.49 -7.25
CA PRO A 12 -39.38 -20.32 -6.76
C PRO A 12 -38.86 -18.96 -7.21
N THR A 13 -38.35 -18.17 -6.27
CA THR A 13 -37.57 -16.97 -6.55
C THR A 13 -36.30 -17.35 -7.32
N PRO A 14 -35.84 -16.56 -8.30
CA PRO A 14 -34.60 -16.84 -9.00
C PRO A 14 -33.43 -16.64 -8.04
N ASN A 15 -32.49 -17.59 -8.05
CA ASN A 15 -31.20 -17.50 -7.38
C ASN A 15 -30.58 -16.11 -7.63
N SER A 16 -30.40 -15.36 -6.56
CA SER A 16 -29.47 -14.23 -6.55
C SER A 16 -28.08 -14.83 -6.78
N ILE A 17 -27.56 -14.66 -7.98
CA ILE A 17 -26.15 -14.91 -8.28
C ILE A 17 -25.39 -13.92 -7.37
N GLN A 18 -24.80 -14.44 -6.29
CA GLN A 18 -23.79 -13.70 -5.55
C GLN A 18 -22.65 -13.42 -6.54
N ASN A 19 -22.61 -12.19 -7.06
CA ASN A 19 -21.39 -11.67 -7.67
C ASN A 19 -20.28 -11.76 -6.60
N PRO A 20 -19.14 -12.40 -6.88
CA PRO A 20 -18.01 -12.34 -5.97
C PRO A 20 -17.60 -10.87 -5.83
N SER A 21 -17.44 -10.40 -4.60
CA SER A 21 -16.89 -9.08 -4.33
C SER A 21 -15.57 -8.90 -5.09
N PRO A 22 -15.33 -7.75 -5.75
CA PRO A 22 -14.13 -7.53 -6.56
C PRO A 22 -12.82 -7.54 -5.75
N ASN A 23 -12.92 -7.62 -4.43
CA ASN A 23 -11.84 -7.44 -3.46
C ASN A 23 -10.97 -8.69 -3.31
N SER A 24 -11.54 -9.90 -3.45
CA SER A 24 -10.83 -11.14 -3.09
C SER A 24 -9.78 -11.54 -4.13
N SER A 25 -9.99 -11.22 -5.41
CA SER A 25 -9.11 -11.68 -6.50
C SER A 25 -7.75 -10.96 -6.53
N THR A 26 -7.73 -9.67 -6.16
CA THR A 26 -6.52 -8.83 -6.16
C THR A 26 -5.59 -9.19 -5.01
N THR A 27 -6.14 -9.54 -3.84
CA THR A 27 -5.36 -9.93 -2.65
C THR A 27 -4.54 -11.20 -2.91
N PHE A 28 -5.12 -12.21 -3.58
CA PHE A 28 -4.41 -13.47 -3.88
C PHE A 28 -3.15 -13.29 -4.72
N ILE A 29 -3.11 -12.29 -5.62
CA ILE A 29 -1.91 -11.98 -6.42
C ILE A 29 -0.76 -11.51 -5.51
N PHE A 30 -1.08 -10.69 -4.51
CA PHE A 30 -0.11 -10.15 -3.56
C PHE A 30 0.31 -11.14 -2.46
N LEU A 31 -0.40 -12.27 -2.30
CA LEU A 31 0.00 -13.33 -1.36
C LEU A 31 1.11 -14.23 -1.91
N ASN A 32 1.43 -14.14 -3.21
CA ASN A 32 2.59 -14.82 -3.76
C ASN A 32 3.87 -14.04 -3.46
N PHE A 33 4.40 -14.20 -2.24
CA PHE A 33 5.68 -13.57 -1.86
C PHE A 33 6.89 -14.11 -2.63
N SER A 34 6.73 -15.19 -3.42
CA SER A 34 7.78 -15.72 -4.29
C SER A 34 7.87 -14.99 -5.63
N ASP A 35 6.86 -14.19 -5.99
CA ASP A 35 6.89 -13.37 -7.20
C ASP A 35 7.80 -12.14 -7.02
N PRO A 36 8.83 -11.94 -7.89
CA PRO A 36 9.65 -10.74 -7.89
C PRO A 36 8.86 -9.44 -8.14
N ALA A 37 7.71 -9.51 -8.81
CA ALA A 37 6.86 -8.35 -9.08
C ALA A 37 5.97 -7.96 -7.87
N ASN A 38 5.99 -8.74 -6.79
CA ASN A 38 5.15 -8.47 -5.63
C ASN A 38 5.66 -7.25 -4.83
N SER A 39 4.84 -6.21 -4.77
CA SER A 39 5.15 -4.96 -4.06
C SER A 39 5.35 -5.15 -2.54
N TYR A 40 4.77 -6.19 -1.94
CA TYR A 40 4.90 -6.52 -0.51
C TYR A 40 6.13 -7.37 -0.17
N ARG A 41 6.99 -7.65 -1.16
CA ARG A 41 8.21 -8.43 -0.98
C ARG A 41 9.41 -7.50 -0.72
N LEU A 42 10.24 -7.83 0.26
CA LEU A 42 11.57 -7.25 0.44
C LEU A 42 12.61 -8.10 -0.30
N GLU A 43 13.55 -7.47 -1.01
CA GLU A 43 14.60 -8.17 -1.75
C GLU A 43 15.81 -8.52 -0.87
N ASN A 44 16.59 -9.50 -1.31
CA ASN A 44 17.84 -9.87 -0.67
C ASN A 44 18.84 -8.70 -0.81
N GLY A 45 19.03 -7.94 0.27
CA GLY A 45 19.87 -6.73 0.29
C GLY A 45 19.14 -5.51 0.82
N ASP A 46 17.80 -5.56 0.90
CA ASP A 46 17.01 -4.49 1.49
C ASP A 46 17.27 -4.41 2.98
N ASN A 47 17.70 -3.23 3.41
CA ASN A 47 17.99 -2.96 4.80
C ASN A 47 17.70 -1.48 5.10
N PRO A 48 17.40 -1.14 6.37
CA PRO A 48 17.08 0.23 6.76
C PRO A 48 18.19 1.23 6.46
N GLY A 49 19.47 0.81 6.50
CA GLY A 49 20.63 1.67 6.27
C GLY A 49 20.94 1.96 4.80
N MET A 50 20.17 1.42 3.85
CA MET A 50 20.41 1.63 2.43
C MET A 50 20.08 3.08 2.03
N THR A 51 21.04 3.76 1.41
CA THR A 51 20.83 5.09 0.83
C THR A 51 20.34 4.96 -0.61
N LEU A 52 19.07 5.32 -0.86
CA LEU A 52 18.47 5.26 -2.20
C LEU A 52 18.83 6.46 -3.08
N VAL A 53 19.02 7.62 -2.47
CA VAL A 53 19.39 8.88 -3.13
C VAL A 53 20.56 9.47 -2.36
N ALA A 54 21.68 9.71 -3.05
CA ALA A 54 22.91 10.20 -2.41
C ALA A 54 22.80 11.65 -1.94
N ASP A 55 22.11 12.49 -2.71
CA ASP A 55 21.86 13.88 -2.36
C ASP A 55 20.73 13.97 -1.34
N LEU A 56 20.99 14.56 -0.18
CA LEU A 56 19.98 14.75 0.86
C LEU A 56 18.97 15.83 0.45
N LEU A 57 17.71 15.63 0.80
CA LEU A 57 16.66 16.64 0.66
C LEU A 57 16.98 17.86 1.53
N THR A 58 16.97 19.02 0.89
CA THR A 58 17.01 20.35 1.48
C THR A 58 15.79 21.14 1.00
N THR A 59 15.63 22.37 1.51
CA THR A 59 14.55 23.29 1.09
C THR A 59 14.60 23.65 -0.39
N ASP A 60 15.78 23.52 -1.03
CA ASP A 60 16.03 24.09 -2.35
C ASP A 60 16.07 23.04 -3.48
N ASN A 61 16.11 21.75 -3.13
CA ASN A 61 16.34 20.67 -4.10
C ASN A 61 15.20 19.65 -4.22
N TYR A 62 14.02 19.95 -3.66
CA TYR A 62 12.86 19.04 -3.64
C TYR A 62 12.54 18.45 -5.03
N ALA A 63 12.50 19.28 -6.08
CA ALA A 63 12.16 18.80 -7.43
C ALA A 63 13.13 17.73 -7.96
N THR A 64 14.43 17.89 -7.70
CA THR A 64 15.47 16.94 -8.12
C THR A 64 15.45 15.70 -7.24
N TRP A 65 15.36 15.89 -5.92
CA TRP A 65 15.32 14.83 -4.93
C TRP A 65 14.08 13.93 -5.12
N SER A 66 12.89 14.51 -5.21
CA SER A 66 11.62 13.78 -5.36
C SER A 66 11.62 12.91 -6.62
N ARG A 67 12.15 13.43 -7.74
CA ARG A 67 12.30 12.68 -8.99
C ARG A 67 13.28 11.52 -8.84
N ALA A 68 14.41 11.71 -8.15
CA ALA A 68 15.38 10.65 -7.88
C ALA A 68 14.78 9.57 -6.96
N MET A 69 14.14 9.98 -5.87
CA MET A 69 13.53 9.09 -4.90
C MET A 69 12.38 8.27 -5.50
N CYS A 70 11.50 8.90 -6.28
CA CYS A 70 10.44 8.20 -7.03
C CYS A 70 11.01 7.15 -8.00
N ARG A 71 12.16 7.41 -8.63
CA ARG A 71 12.82 6.44 -9.53
C ARG A 71 13.39 5.27 -8.74
N ALA A 72 14.07 5.54 -7.63
CA ALA A 72 14.62 4.50 -6.76
C ALA A 72 13.52 3.59 -6.21
N LEU A 73 12.45 4.17 -5.64
CA LEU A 73 11.31 3.41 -5.13
C LEU A 73 10.59 2.62 -6.22
N ARG A 74 10.47 3.16 -7.44
CA ARG A 74 9.89 2.42 -8.57
C ARG A 74 10.75 1.21 -8.96
N ALA A 75 12.08 1.37 -8.99
CA ALA A 75 12.99 0.26 -9.26
C ALA A 75 12.87 -0.88 -8.23
N LYS A 76 12.40 -0.55 -7.02
CA LYS A 76 12.19 -1.50 -5.92
C LYS A 76 10.74 -2.00 -5.78
N ASN A 77 9.83 -1.61 -6.67
CA ASN A 77 8.39 -1.89 -6.57
C ASN A 77 7.75 -1.35 -5.27
N LYS A 78 8.23 -0.20 -4.77
CA LYS A 78 7.76 0.42 -3.51
C LYS A 78 7.12 1.80 -3.70
N LEU A 79 7.03 2.29 -4.94
CA LEU A 79 6.40 3.59 -5.22
C LEU A 79 4.94 3.67 -4.73
N GLY A 80 4.24 2.53 -4.71
CA GLY A 80 2.85 2.44 -4.26
C GLY A 80 2.61 2.84 -2.80
N PHE A 81 3.64 2.76 -1.95
CA PHE A 81 3.54 3.09 -0.52
C PHE A 81 3.54 4.60 -0.26
N ILE A 82 4.14 5.41 -1.15
CA ILE A 82 4.21 6.88 -0.97
C ILE A 82 3.13 7.65 -1.72
N ASN A 83 2.47 7.01 -2.71
CA ASN A 83 1.44 7.65 -3.52
C ASN A 83 0.02 7.13 -3.20
N GLY A 84 -0.12 6.31 -2.17
CA GLY A 84 -1.39 5.73 -1.74
C GLY A 84 -1.96 4.63 -2.65
N ALA A 85 -1.25 4.19 -3.70
CA ALA A 85 -1.71 3.09 -4.55
C ALA A 85 -1.72 1.73 -3.81
N ILE A 86 -0.94 1.60 -2.74
CA ILE A 86 -0.91 0.45 -1.83
C ILE A 86 -1.30 0.96 -0.42
N PRO A 87 -2.60 1.13 -0.14
CA PRO A 87 -3.06 1.65 1.14
C PRO A 87 -2.85 0.63 2.27
N LYS A 88 -2.72 1.13 3.50
CA LYS A 88 -2.69 0.28 4.71
C LYS A 88 -3.97 -0.58 4.78
N PRO A 89 -3.86 -1.91 4.93
CA PRO A 89 -5.02 -2.76 5.15
C PRO A 89 -5.77 -2.36 6.42
N THR A 90 -7.10 -2.27 6.35
CA THR A 90 -7.94 -1.86 7.50
C THR A 90 -8.20 -3.00 8.49
N ASN A 91 -8.04 -4.25 8.06
CA ASN A 91 -8.19 -5.43 8.88
C ASN A 91 -6.81 -5.93 9.33
N THR A 92 -6.58 -5.98 10.64
CA THR A 92 -5.33 -6.47 11.23
C THR A 92 -5.15 -7.98 11.03
N GLU A 93 -6.23 -8.72 10.80
CA GLU A 93 -6.20 -10.16 10.51
C GLU A 93 -5.89 -10.46 9.02
N ASP A 94 -5.71 -9.43 8.19
CA ASP A 94 -5.28 -9.63 6.81
C ASP A 94 -3.82 -10.09 6.77
N LEU A 95 -3.54 -11.15 6.04
CA LEU A 95 -2.19 -11.68 5.82
C LEU A 95 -1.25 -10.64 5.19
N LEU A 96 -1.79 -9.63 4.50
CA LEU A 96 -1.02 -8.53 3.94
C LEU A 96 -0.69 -7.43 4.97
N PHE A 97 -1.34 -7.39 6.14
CA PHE A 97 -1.13 -6.33 7.13
C PHE A 97 0.33 -6.26 7.59
N GLU A 98 0.86 -7.36 8.12
CA GLU A 98 2.27 -7.41 8.57
C GLU A 98 3.27 -7.25 7.40
N ALA A 99 2.91 -7.68 6.20
CA ALA A 99 3.75 -7.48 5.02
C ALA A 99 3.76 -6.01 4.58
N TRP A 100 2.62 -5.33 4.69
CA TRP A 100 2.50 -3.90 4.46
C TRP A 100 3.35 -3.12 5.46
N GLU A 101 3.22 -3.41 6.77
CA GLU A 101 3.95 -2.68 7.82
C GLU A 101 5.46 -2.79 7.63
N ARG A 102 5.98 -4.00 7.39
CA ARG A 102 7.42 -4.19 7.12
C ARG A 102 7.91 -3.42 5.89
N CYS A 103 7.11 -3.37 4.83
CA CYS A 103 7.47 -2.62 3.63
C CYS A 103 7.39 -1.12 3.85
N ASN A 104 6.36 -0.66 4.57
CA ASN A 104 6.19 0.73 4.95
C ASN A 104 7.38 1.22 5.79
N ASP A 105 7.74 0.51 6.86
CA ASP A 105 8.87 0.86 7.72
C ASP A 105 10.18 0.97 6.93
N MET A 106 10.39 0.07 5.97
CA MET A 106 11.55 0.11 5.10
C MET A 106 11.56 1.39 4.23
N VAL A 107 10.41 1.76 3.67
CA VAL A 107 10.28 3.00 2.87
C VAL A 107 10.47 4.23 3.76
N VAL A 108 9.93 4.24 4.97
CA VAL A 108 10.15 5.29 5.98
C VAL A 108 11.64 5.48 6.23
N PHE A 109 12.38 4.39 6.53
CA PHE A 109 13.82 4.48 6.76
C PHE A 109 14.59 5.01 5.54
N TRP A 110 14.23 4.60 4.32
CA TRP A 110 14.86 5.13 3.12
C TRP A 110 14.57 6.61 2.88
N ILE A 111 13.34 7.07 3.14
CA ILE A 111 13.01 8.49 3.09
C ILE A 111 13.81 9.24 4.15
N GLN A 112 13.74 8.81 5.40
CA GLN A 112 14.49 9.43 6.49
C GLN A 112 16.00 9.46 6.22
N ASN A 113 16.59 8.44 5.60
CA ASN A 113 18.02 8.43 5.28
C ASN A 113 18.41 9.29 4.07
N SER A 114 17.43 9.82 3.34
CA SER A 114 17.65 10.71 2.20
C SER A 114 17.21 12.15 2.46
N ILE A 115 16.89 12.51 3.70
CA ILE A 115 16.55 13.90 4.09
C ILE A 115 17.60 14.49 5.03
N SER A 116 17.81 15.81 4.93
CA SER A 116 18.69 16.53 5.84
C SER A 116 18.17 16.48 7.28
N SER A 117 19.07 16.60 8.27
CA SER A 117 18.72 16.52 9.69
C SER A 117 17.69 17.58 10.11
N THR A 118 17.69 18.75 9.48
CA THR A 118 16.74 19.83 9.75
C THR A 118 15.31 19.46 9.38
N LEU A 119 15.12 18.76 8.26
CA LEU A 119 13.81 18.27 7.83
C LEU A 119 13.43 16.97 8.54
N LYS A 120 14.41 16.14 8.89
CA LYS A 120 14.16 14.89 9.62
C LYS A 120 13.42 15.11 10.94
N SER A 121 13.68 16.21 11.65
CA SER A 121 13.00 16.49 12.91
C SER A 121 11.50 16.75 12.78
N SER A 122 10.99 17.20 11.63
CA SER A 122 9.55 17.41 11.45
C SER A 122 8.81 16.09 11.25
N VAL A 123 9.43 15.12 10.58
CA VAL A 123 8.80 13.85 10.17
C VAL A 123 9.17 12.65 11.06
N VAL A 124 9.89 12.86 12.16
CA VAL A 124 10.50 11.76 12.96
C VAL A 124 9.47 10.85 13.65
N PHE A 125 8.27 11.36 13.92
CA PHE A 125 7.19 10.64 14.61
C PHE A 125 6.07 10.18 13.65
N VAL A 126 6.27 10.35 12.35
CA VAL A 126 5.30 9.91 11.35
C VAL A 126 5.67 8.49 10.92
N ASP A 127 4.76 7.56 11.14
CA ASP A 127 4.98 6.14 10.86
C ASP A 127 4.58 5.77 9.42
N ASP A 128 3.73 6.55 8.76
CA ASP A 128 3.26 6.25 7.41
C ASP A 128 4.11 6.93 6.33
N ALA A 129 4.65 6.14 5.40
CA ALA A 129 5.52 6.65 4.35
C ALA A 129 4.80 7.64 3.40
N SER A 130 3.50 7.45 3.16
CA SER A 130 2.68 8.37 2.36
C SER A 130 2.48 9.69 3.09
N GLU A 131 2.29 9.67 4.41
CA GLU A 131 2.17 10.89 5.22
C GLU A 131 3.49 11.67 5.24
N ILE A 132 4.63 11.01 5.48
CA ILE A 132 5.96 11.65 5.38
C ILE A 132 6.13 12.28 3.99
N TRP A 133 5.78 11.54 2.93
CA TRP A 133 5.93 12.04 1.56
C TRP A 133 5.11 13.31 1.31
N MET A 134 3.91 13.40 1.88
CA MET A 134 3.04 14.57 1.80
C MET A 134 3.58 15.74 2.61
N GLU A 135 4.08 15.51 3.83
CA GLU A 135 4.70 16.56 4.65
C GLU A 135 5.95 17.15 3.99
N LEU A 136 6.70 16.36 3.23
CA LEU A 136 7.89 16.82 2.50
C LEU A 136 7.57 17.58 1.21
N LEU A 137 6.32 17.52 0.72
CA LEU A 137 5.87 18.25 -0.47
C LEU A 137 5.67 19.75 -0.18
N GLU A 138 5.38 20.11 1.07
CA GLU A 138 5.11 21.47 1.55
C GLU A 138 6.39 22.30 1.78
#